data_AF-D3Q3D3-F1
#
_entry.id   AF-D3Q3D3-F1
#
_cell.length_a   1.000
_cell.length_b   1.000
_cell.length_c   1.000
_cell.angle_alpha   90.00
_cell.angle_beta   90.00
_cell.angle_gamma   90.00
#
_symmetry.space_group_name_H-M   'P 1'
#
loop_
_entity.id
_entity.type
_entity.pdbx_description
1 polymer ?
#
loop_
_entity_poly.entity_id
_entity_poly.type
_entity_poly.pdbx_seq_one_letter_code
_entity_poly.pdbx_strand_id
1 'polypeptide(L)'
;MNDMNFWAVLVAAVAAFVLSGAWYAGFGKQLARLSPAYTGEGRSPAVTAVVEIVRNLVLALVVAGLTMFVDIGGWTDAVLLAGAVWIGFPVMILTGSVFHEKVPAKLAAIHAGDWLIKLLAVTLIVGLWR
;
A
#
# COMPACT_ATOMS: atom_id res chain seq x y z
N MET A 1 -11.23 -0.66 24.86
CA MET A 1 -10.93 -0.79 23.42
C MET A 1 -11.44 0.48 22.79
N ASN A 2 -10.58 1.31 22.19
CA ASN A 2 -11.05 2.52 21.52
C ASN A 2 -11.89 2.11 20.30
N ASP A 3 -12.99 2.83 20.07
CA ASP A 3 -13.79 2.68 18.87
C ASP A 3 -12.97 3.07 17.63
N MET A 4 -13.22 2.41 16.50
CA MET A 4 -12.50 2.71 15.26
C MET A 4 -12.91 4.08 14.71
N ASN A 5 -11.94 4.98 14.56
CA ASN A 5 -12.14 6.27 13.92
C ASN A 5 -12.27 6.13 12.39
N PHE A 6 -13.51 6.07 11.90
CA PHE A 6 -13.80 5.96 10.47
C PHE A 6 -13.30 7.15 9.63
N TRP A 7 -13.12 8.33 10.23
CA TRP A 7 -12.52 9.47 9.52
C TRP A 7 -11.03 9.23 9.26
N ALA A 8 -10.31 8.71 10.26
CA ALA A 8 -8.91 8.34 10.08
C ALA A 8 -8.75 7.26 9.00
N VAL A 9 -9.66 6.28 8.96
CA VAL A 9 -9.69 5.24 7.91
C VAL A 9 -9.89 5.86 6.52
N LEU A 10 -10.87 6.75 6.36
CA LEU A 10 -11.14 7.40 5.07
C LEU A 10 -9.97 8.25 4.60
N VAL A 11 -9.39 9.06 5.50
CA VAL A 11 -8.22 9.89 5.18
C VAL A 11 -7.00 9.04 4.86
N ALA A 12 -6.78 7.94 5.58
CA ALA A 12 -5.71 6.98 5.27
C ALA A 12 -5.88 6.36 3.89
N ALA A 13 -7.10 5.97 3.52
CA ALA A 13 -7.39 5.40 2.21
C ALA A 13 -7.12 6.40 1.07
N VAL A 14 -7.55 7.65 1.22
CA VAL A 14 -7.29 8.72 0.24
C VAL A 14 -5.79 9.03 0.16
N ALA A 15 -5.10 9.14 1.29
CA ALA A 15 -3.66 9.38 1.32
C ALA A 15 -2.90 8.25 0.61
N ALA A 16 -3.24 6.99 0.90
CA ALA A 16 -2.65 5.83 0.26
C ALA A 16 -2.90 5.81 -1.27
N PHE A 17 -4.11 6.16 -1.71
CA PHE A 17 -4.45 6.29 -3.12
C PHE A 17 -3.59 7.35 -3.83
N VAL A 18 -3.50 8.56 -3.25
CA VAL A 18 -2.72 9.67 -3.83
C VAL A 18 -1.23 9.33 -3.88
N LEU A 19 -0.67 8.81 -2.77
CA LEU A 19 0.74 8.42 -2.69
C LEU A 19 1.08 7.33 -3.70
N SER A 20 0.22 6.33 -3.84
CA SER A 20 0.40 5.26 -4.82
C SER A 20 0.34 5.79 -6.26
N GLY A 21 -0.65 6.63 -6.57
CA GLY A 21 -0.76 7.26 -7.87
C GLY A 21 0.49 8.05 -8.23
N ALA A 22 0.99 8.86 -7.30
CA ALA A 22 2.24 9.61 -7.47
C ALA A 22 3.46 8.70 -7.66
N TRP A 23 3.54 7.60 -6.90
CA TRP A 23 4.61 6.62 -7.01
C TRP A 23 4.66 5.97 -8.40
N TYR A 24 3.53 5.43 -8.88
CA TYR A 24 3.47 4.82 -10.21
C TYR A 24 3.67 5.85 -11.34
N ALA A 25 3.20 7.09 -11.17
CA ALA A 25 3.49 8.17 -12.12
C ALA A 25 4.99 8.46 -12.21
N GLY A 26 5.69 8.51 -11.07
CA GLY A 26 7.15 8.72 -11.02
C GLY A 26 7.96 7.60 -11.67
N PHE A 27 7.49 6.36 -11.57
CA PHE A 27 8.14 5.18 -12.16
C PHE A 27 7.59 4.76 -13.54
N GLY A 28 6.66 5.53 -14.13
CA GLY A 28 5.94 5.14 -15.34
C GLY A 28 6.84 4.71 -16.51
N LYS A 29 7.94 5.44 -16.75
CA LYS A 29 8.90 5.09 -17.82
C LYS A 29 9.62 3.77 -17.56
N GLN A 30 9.98 3.50 -16.31
CA GLN A 30 10.65 2.27 -15.90
C GLN A 30 9.68 1.10 -15.98
N LEU A 31 8.43 1.29 -15.55
CA LEU A 31 7.37 0.28 -15.61
C LEU A 31 7.08 -0.13 -17.06
N ALA A 32 6.94 0.83 -17.97
CA ALA A 32 6.77 0.57 -19.41
C ALA A 32 7.94 -0.22 -20.03
N ARG A 33 9.16 -0.09 -19.50
CA ARG A 33 10.32 -0.88 -19.94
C ARG A 33 10.37 -2.28 -19.32
N LEU A 34 9.79 -2.45 -18.14
CA LEU A 34 9.90 -3.67 -17.34
C LEU A 34 8.74 -4.63 -17.55
N SER A 35 7.58 -4.16 -18.00
CA SER A 35 6.43 -5.02 -18.27
C SER A 35 5.53 -4.44 -19.37
N PRO A 36 5.10 -5.27 -20.34
CA PRO A 36 4.12 -4.88 -21.36
C PRO A 36 2.78 -4.44 -20.78
N ALA A 37 2.45 -4.81 -19.53
CA ALA A 37 1.22 -4.38 -18.87
C ALA A 37 1.11 -2.86 -18.69
N TYR A 38 2.23 -2.14 -18.81
CA TYR A 38 2.31 -0.68 -18.75
C TYR A 38 2.48 -0.03 -20.12
N THR A 39 2.40 -0.80 -21.20
CA THR A 39 2.49 -0.31 -22.58
C THR A 39 1.18 -0.56 -23.30
N GLY A 40 0.55 0.50 -23.82
CA GLY A 40 -0.71 0.42 -24.57
C GLY A 40 -1.89 1.09 -23.87
N GLU A 41 -3.09 0.88 -24.42
CA GLU A 41 -4.32 1.40 -23.83
C GLU A 41 -4.63 0.65 -22.52
N GLY A 42 -4.57 1.39 -21.42
CA GLY A 42 -4.95 0.89 -20.10
C GLY A 42 -6.46 0.76 -19.94
N ARG A 43 -6.88 0.20 -18.80
CA ARG A 43 -8.27 0.27 -18.36
C ARG A 43 -8.71 1.74 -18.21
N SER A 44 -10.02 1.97 -18.29
CA SER A 44 -10.62 3.28 -18.02
C SER A 44 -10.04 3.92 -16.73
N PRO A 45 -9.59 5.19 -16.78
CA PRO A 45 -9.05 5.88 -15.61
C PRO A 45 -10.05 5.91 -14.44
N ALA A 46 -11.33 6.10 -14.72
CA ALA A 46 -12.39 6.11 -13.71
C ALA A 46 -12.54 4.73 -13.03
N VAL A 47 -12.53 3.65 -13.82
CA VAL A 47 -12.60 2.29 -13.27
C VAL A 47 -11.38 1.97 -12.42
N THR A 48 -10.18 2.33 -12.90
CA THR A 48 -8.93 2.13 -12.16
C THR A 48 -8.94 2.90 -10.84
N ALA A 49 -9.39 4.16 -10.84
CA ALA A 49 -9.49 4.98 -9.64
C ALA A 49 -10.46 4.37 -8.61
N VAL A 50 -11.63 3.90 -9.04
CA VAL A 50 -12.60 3.23 -8.14
C VAL A 50 -12.01 1.97 -7.52
N VAL A 51 -11.37 1.12 -8.33
CA VAL A 51 -10.73 -0.11 -7.84
C VAL A 51 -9.64 0.22 -6.82
N GLU A 52 -8.77 1.20 -7.11
CA GLU A 52 -7.70 1.58 -6.18
C GLU A 52 -8.24 2.21 -4.90
N ILE A 53 -9.29 3.05 -4.95
CA ILE A 53 -9.92 3.60 -3.74
C ILE A 53 -10.48 2.47 -2.86
N VAL A 54 -11.20 1.52 -3.45
CA VAL A 54 -11.75 0.37 -2.71
C VAL A 54 -10.64 -0.48 -2.10
N ARG A 55 -9.57 -0.78 -2.86
CA ARG A 55 -8.41 -1.53 -2.36
C ARG A 55 -7.73 -0.81 -1.19
N ASN A 56 -7.52 0.50 -1.28
CA ASN A 56 -6.91 1.28 -0.22
C ASN A 56 -7.83 1.44 1.00
N LEU A 57 -9.15 1.50 0.81
CA LEU A 57 -10.12 1.50 1.91
C LEU A 57 -10.12 0.18 2.66
N VAL A 58 -10.11 -0.96 1.95
CA VAL A 58 -9.99 -2.29 2.57
C VAL A 58 -8.68 -2.40 3.35
N LEU A 59 -7.57 -1.95 2.76
CA LEU A 59 -6.28 -1.93 3.45
C LEU A 59 -6.34 -1.09 4.74
N ALA A 60 -6.90 0.12 4.67
CA ALA A 60 -7.03 1.01 5.82
C ALA A 60 -7.90 0.42 6.94
N LEU A 61 -9.02 -0.22 6.59
CA LEU A 61 -9.90 -0.90 7.55
C LEU A 61 -9.18 -2.07 8.23
N VAL A 62 -8.46 -2.90 7.47
CA VAL A 62 -7.73 -4.04 8.04
C VAL A 62 -6.63 -3.56 8.98
N VAL A 63 -5.85 -2.55 8.58
CA VAL A 63 -4.79 -1.99 9.43
C VAL A 63 -5.38 -1.30 10.66
N ALA A 64 -6.48 -0.54 10.54
CA ALA A 64 -7.17 0.04 11.69
C ALA A 64 -7.64 -1.06 12.66
N GLY A 65 -8.20 -2.16 12.14
CA GLY A 65 -8.53 -3.34 12.94
C GLY A 65 -7.30 -3.92 13.66
N LEU A 66 -6.18 -4.12 12.96
CA LEU A 66 -4.93 -4.59 13.58
C LEU A 66 -4.48 -3.66 14.71
N THR A 67 -4.58 -2.34 14.52
CA THR A 67 -4.21 -1.37 15.55
C THR A 67 -5.06 -1.45 16.81
N MET A 68 -6.24 -2.05 16.78
CA MET A 68 -7.04 -2.30 17.98
C MET A 68 -6.50 -3.46 18.83
N PHE A 69 -5.68 -4.33 18.25
CA PHE A 69 -5.07 -5.49 18.92
C PHE A 69 -3.61 -5.28 19.31
N VAL A 70 -2.95 -4.26 18.77
CA VAL A 70 -1.58 -3.90 19.12
C VAL A 70 -1.56 -2.54 19.81
N ASP A 71 -0.89 -2.47 20.97
CA ASP A 71 -0.69 -1.21 21.66
C ASP A 71 0.36 -0.40 20.89
N ILE A 72 -0.05 0.77 20.41
CA ILE A 72 0.77 1.63 19.56
C ILE A 72 0.81 2.95 20.32
N GLY A 73 1.90 3.15 21.05
CA GLY A 73 2.11 4.29 21.92
C GLY A 73 2.65 5.53 21.18
N GLY A 74 3.01 5.39 19.91
CA GLY A 74 3.48 6.50 19.10
C GLY A 74 3.89 6.14 17.68
N TRP A 75 4.54 7.10 17.02
CA TRP A 75 4.92 6.98 15.61
C TRP A 75 5.93 5.84 15.37
N THR A 76 6.82 5.56 16.32
CA THR A 76 7.76 4.43 16.25
C THR A 76 7.03 3.11 16.08
N ASP A 77 6.01 2.85 16.92
CA ASP A 77 5.25 1.60 16.89
C ASP A 77 4.43 1.49 15.59
N ALA A 78 3.90 2.61 15.10
CA ALA A 78 3.21 2.67 13.80
C ALA A 78 4.14 2.35 12.61
N VAL A 79 5.39 2.82 12.65
CA VAL A 79 6.41 2.49 11.63
C VAL A 79 6.83 1.03 11.74
N LEU A 80 7.01 0.50 12.95
CA LEU A 80 7.31 -0.91 13.17
C LEU A 80 6.18 -1.81 12.67
N LEU A 81 4.92 -1.45 12.91
CA LEU A 81 3.76 -2.16 12.37
C LEU A 81 3.76 -2.15 10.83
N ALA A 82 4.01 -0.99 10.20
CA ALA A 82 4.10 -0.91 8.74
C ALA A 82 5.22 -1.80 8.20
N GLY A 83 6.41 -1.76 8.82
CA GLY A 83 7.54 -2.60 8.45
C GLY A 83 7.25 -4.09 8.61
N ALA A 84 6.63 -4.49 9.72
CA ALA A 84 6.27 -5.88 9.99
C ALA A 84 5.26 -6.42 8.97
N VAL A 85 4.19 -5.66 8.68
CA VAL A 85 3.19 -6.04 7.66
C VAL A 85 3.81 -6.03 6.28
N TRP A 86 4.67 -5.06 5.96
CA TRP A 86 5.34 -4.96 4.67
C TRP A 86 6.29 -6.14 4.41
N ILE A 87 7.10 -6.52 5.39
CA ILE A 87 8.01 -7.67 5.29
C ILE A 87 7.19 -8.95 5.20
N GLY A 88 6.26 -9.17 6.13
CA GLY A 88 5.51 -10.43 6.24
C GLY A 88 4.64 -10.74 5.03
N PHE A 89 4.14 -9.71 4.32
CA PHE A 89 3.21 -9.88 3.21
C PHE A 89 3.81 -9.41 1.87
N PRO A 90 3.87 -8.11 1.51
CA PRO A 90 4.43 -7.66 0.23
C PRO A 90 5.79 -8.27 -0.11
N VAL A 91 6.78 -8.22 0.79
CA VAL A 91 8.13 -8.73 0.50
C VAL A 91 8.10 -10.23 0.28
N MET A 92 7.47 -11.01 1.17
CA MET A 92 7.41 -12.47 1.03
C MET A 92 6.66 -12.91 -0.24
N ILE A 93 5.53 -12.27 -0.56
CA ILE A 93 4.74 -12.59 -1.76
C ILE A 93 5.52 -12.24 -3.03
N LEU A 94 6.08 -11.03 -3.11
CA LEU A 94 6.82 -10.56 -4.29
C LEU A 94 8.13 -11.33 -4.49
N THR A 95 8.76 -11.79 -3.40
CA THR A 95 9.89 -12.72 -3.46
C THR A 95 9.47 -14.00 -4.18
N GLY A 96 8.32 -14.58 -3.82
CA GLY A 96 7.73 -15.70 -4.54
C GLY A 96 7.54 -15.42 -6.03
N SER A 97 6.97 -14.27 -6.39
CA SER A 97 6.78 -13.90 -7.81
C SER A 97 8.11 -13.74 -8.58
N VAL A 98 9.17 -13.25 -7.94
CA VAL A 98 10.50 -13.15 -8.57
C VAL A 98 11.10 -14.54 -8.81
N PHE A 99 11.13 -15.39 -7.78
CA PHE A 99 11.83 -16.68 -7.85
C PHE A 99 11.05 -17.76 -8.59
N HIS A 100 9.72 -17.78 -8.49
CA HIS A 100 8.88 -18.82 -9.10
C HIS A 100 8.25 -18.38 -10.42
N GLU A 101 7.86 -17.12 -10.55
CA GLU A 101 7.13 -16.60 -11.72
C GLU A 101 8.01 -15.76 -12.64
N LYS A 102 9.30 -15.59 -12.31
CA LYS A 102 10.30 -14.85 -13.08
C LYS A 102 9.90 -13.38 -13.32
N VAL A 103 9.12 -12.80 -12.42
CA VAL A 103 8.84 -11.35 -12.43
C VAL A 103 10.18 -10.60 -12.29
N PRO A 104 10.46 -9.57 -13.12
CA PRO A 104 11.70 -8.81 -13.00
C PRO A 104 11.88 -8.24 -11.59
N ALA A 105 13.01 -8.52 -10.93
CA ALA A 105 13.26 -8.07 -9.55
C ALA A 105 13.09 -6.55 -9.38
N LYS A 106 13.45 -5.76 -10.40
CA LYS A 106 13.24 -4.30 -10.40
C LYS A 106 11.77 -3.92 -10.43
N LEU A 107 10.92 -4.67 -11.13
CA LEU A 107 9.47 -4.45 -11.15
C LEU A 107 8.87 -4.80 -9.79
N ALA A 108 9.26 -5.95 -9.21
CA ALA A 108 8.88 -6.34 -7.87
C ALA A 108 9.29 -5.30 -6.83
N ALA A 109 10.50 -4.73 -6.93
CA ALA A 109 10.95 -3.67 -6.03
C ALA A 109 10.11 -2.38 -6.12
N ILE A 110 9.66 -1.99 -7.32
CA ILE A 110 8.76 -0.84 -7.50
C ILE A 110 7.42 -1.10 -6.80
N HIS A 111 6.87 -2.31 -6.96
CA HIS A 111 5.64 -2.71 -6.26
C HIS A 111 5.81 -2.81 -4.74
N ALA A 112 6.94 -3.35 -4.28
CA ALA A 112 7.25 -3.43 -2.86
C ALA A 112 7.37 -2.02 -2.25
N GLY A 113 8.00 -1.08 -2.95
CA GLY A 113 8.10 0.31 -2.50
C GLY A 113 6.75 1.01 -2.42
N ASP A 114 5.87 0.80 -3.40
CA ASP A 114 4.47 1.29 -3.38
C ASP A 114 3.70 0.76 -2.15
N TRP A 115 3.85 -0.53 -1.84
CA TRP A 115 3.26 -1.12 -0.63
C TRP A 115 3.83 -0.50 0.64
N LEU A 116 5.14 -0.26 0.71
CA LEU A 116 5.77 0.32 1.90
C LEU A 116 5.25 1.72 2.19
N ILE A 117 5.21 2.61 1.19
CA ILE A 117 4.75 3.99 1.39
C ILE A 117 3.27 4.03 1.80
N LYS A 118 2.44 3.14 1.23
CA LYS A 118 1.02 3.05 1.59
C LYS A 118 0.85 2.54 3.02
N LEU A 119 1.55 1.48 3.39
CA LEU A 119 1.50 0.93 4.74
C LEU A 119 1.97 1.95 5.77
N LEU A 120 3.06 2.68 5.51
CA LEU A 120 3.52 3.76 6.38
C LEU A 120 2.46 4.85 6.55
N ALA A 121 1.88 5.34 5.45
CA ALA A 121 0.85 6.37 5.53
C ALA A 121 -0.38 5.88 6.31
N VAL A 122 -0.84 4.67 6.01
CA VAL A 122 -2.01 4.09 6.66
C VAL A 122 -1.76 3.87 8.14
N THR A 123 -0.69 3.19 8.54
CA THR A 123 -0.43 2.90 9.97
C THR A 123 -0.18 4.17 10.78
N LEU A 124 0.48 5.18 10.20
CA LEU A 124 0.66 6.47 10.88
C LEU A 124 -0.67 7.20 11.06
N ILE A 125 -1.51 7.26 10.03
CA ILE A 125 -2.79 7.97 10.13
C ILE A 125 -3.73 7.23 11.09
N VAL A 126 -4.07 5.97 10.81
CA VAL A 126 -5.01 5.24 11.66
C VAL A 126 -4.43 4.96 13.05
N GLY A 127 -3.10 4.88 13.17
CA GLY A 127 -2.44 4.56 14.41
C GLY A 127 -2.17 5.75 15.32
N LEU A 128 -2.14 6.97 14.81
CA LEU A 128 -1.95 8.18 15.63
C LEU A 128 -3.24 8.99 15.78
N TRP A 129 -4.22 8.76 14.90
CA TRP A 129 -5.53 9.41 14.91
C TRP A 129 -6.66 8.43 15.30
N ARG A 130 -6.42 7.68 16.37
CA ARG A 130 -7.38 6.71 16.93
C ARG A 130 -8.49 7.38 17.71
#